data_AF-A0A127SEU5-F1
#
_entry.id   AF-A0A127SEU5-F1
#
_cell.length_a   1.000
_cell.length_b   1.000
_cell.length_c   1.000
_cell.angle_alpha   90.00
_cell.angle_beta   90.00
_cell.angle_gamma   90.00
#
_symmetry.space_group_name_H-M   'P 1'
#
loop_
_entity.id
_entity.type
_entity.pdbx_description
1 polymer ?
#
loop_
_entity_poly.entity_id
_entity_poly.type
_entity_poly.pdbx_seq_one_letter_code
_entity_poly.pdbx_strand_id
1 'polypeptide(L)'
;MPRRSTLSAAERDSLLALPDTQDELIRHYTFSEPDLSLIRQRRGDANRLGVAVQLCLLRFPGQGLLSDATVPMPLLQWIGRQLRLDPACWPQYAEREETRREHLLELRTYLGMEPFGLAHYRQAVHATTELALQTDKGIVLASSVLDSLRHRHIILPTLDVVERVCAEAITRANRRIYDALAEPLSDTHRRGLDDLLKRRDNGKTSWLAWLRLSPVKPNSRHMDLDALSPLG
;
A
#
# COMPACT_ATOMS: atom_id res chain seq x y z
N MET A 1 -6.78 -15.89 11.99
CA MET A 1 -6.44 -16.30 10.61
C MET A 1 -5.45 -15.31 10.04
N PRO A 2 -4.35 -15.75 9.41
CA PRO A 2 -3.40 -14.84 8.76
C PRO A 2 -4.16 -14.09 7.65
N ARG A 3 -4.16 -12.75 7.69
CA ARG A 3 -4.75 -11.94 6.63
C ARG A 3 -3.95 -12.23 5.36
N ARG A 4 -4.62 -12.67 4.29
CA ARG A 4 -4.00 -12.78 2.96
C ARG A 4 -3.41 -11.40 2.61
N SER A 5 -2.13 -11.38 2.21
CA SER A 5 -1.47 -10.19 1.68
C SER A 5 -2.33 -9.60 0.56
N THR A 6 -2.62 -8.31 0.64
CA THR A 6 -3.41 -7.60 -0.38
C THR A 6 -2.57 -7.29 -1.62
N LEU A 7 -1.24 -7.29 -1.46
CA LEU A 7 -0.26 -7.02 -2.50
C LEU A 7 0.58 -8.27 -2.78
N SER A 8 0.88 -8.50 -4.06
CA SER A 8 1.91 -9.43 -4.51
C SER A 8 3.32 -8.87 -4.28
N ALA A 9 4.35 -9.72 -4.35
CA ALA A 9 5.74 -9.27 -4.20
C ALA A 9 6.13 -8.21 -5.25
N ALA A 10 5.75 -8.42 -6.52
CA ALA A 10 6.01 -7.46 -7.60
C ALA A 10 5.33 -6.10 -7.36
N GLU A 11 4.10 -6.11 -6.83
CA GLU A 11 3.40 -4.87 -6.45
C GLU A 11 4.12 -4.13 -5.33
N ARG A 12 4.60 -4.84 -4.30
CA ARG A 12 5.39 -4.26 -3.22
C ARG A 12 6.67 -3.60 -3.73
N ASP A 13 7.39 -4.30 -4.61
CA ASP A 13 8.62 -3.79 -5.22
C ASP A 13 8.33 -2.54 -6.06
N SER A 14 7.24 -2.54 -6.84
CA SER A 14 6.85 -1.40 -7.68
C SER A 14 6.49 -0.13 -6.88
N LEU A 15 5.90 -0.28 -5.69
CA LEU A 15 5.45 0.84 -4.86
C LEU A 15 6.61 1.67 -4.27
N LEU A 16 7.75 1.01 -4.07
CA LEU A 16 8.97 1.59 -3.50
C LEU A 16 10.14 1.56 -4.49
N ALA A 17 9.85 1.36 -5.77
CA ALA A 17 10.86 1.37 -6.82
C ALA A 17 11.64 2.69 -6.79
N LEU A 18 12.97 2.57 -6.87
CA LEU A 18 13.84 3.72 -6.99
C LEU A 18 13.79 4.24 -8.43
N PRO A 19 14.03 5.54 -8.65
CA PRO A 19 14.20 6.11 -9.98
C PRO A 19 15.24 5.32 -10.78
N ASP A 20 14.84 4.82 -11.94
CA ASP A 20 15.71 4.07 -12.85
C ASP A 20 15.96 4.80 -14.18
N THR A 21 15.19 5.85 -14.45
CA THR A 21 15.39 6.76 -15.58
C THR A 21 16.21 7.99 -15.20
N GLN A 22 16.94 8.55 -16.17
CA GLN A 22 17.74 9.75 -15.95
C GLN A 22 16.88 10.96 -15.56
N ASP A 23 15.69 11.11 -16.13
CA ASP A 23 14.80 12.24 -15.84
C ASP A 23 14.25 12.18 -14.41
N GLU A 24 13.89 10.99 -13.93
CA GLU A 24 13.46 10.81 -12.53
C GLU A 24 14.62 11.00 -11.55
N LEU A 25 15.82 10.50 -11.88
CA LEU A 25 17.03 10.74 -11.09
C LEU A 25 17.33 12.24 -10.99
N ILE A 26 17.21 12.98 -12.08
CA ILE A 26 17.38 14.45 -12.08
C ILE A 26 16.30 15.09 -11.20
N ARG A 27 15.04 14.69 -11.36
CA ARG A 27 13.90 15.26 -10.62
C ARG A 27 14.02 15.04 -9.11
N HIS A 28 14.38 13.84 -8.69
CA HIS A 28 14.30 13.44 -7.29
C HIS A 28 15.65 13.53 -6.56
N TYR A 29 16.76 13.26 -7.25
CA TYR A 29 18.07 13.04 -6.64
C TYR A 29 19.15 14.06 -7.04
N THR A 30 18.78 15.17 -7.66
CA THR A 30 19.73 16.30 -7.84
C THR A 30 19.90 17.06 -6.53
N PHE A 31 21.14 17.30 -6.12
CA PHE A 31 21.43 18.11 -4.93
C PHE A 31 21.47 19.60 -5.23
N SER A 32 20.73 20.36 -4.43
CA SER A 32 20.83 21.81 -4.36
C SER A 32 22.05 22.24 -3.52
N GLU A 33 22.45 23.52 -3.60
CA GLU A 33 23.57 24.01 -2.78
C GLU A 33 23.37 23.84 -1.26
N PRO A 34 22.15 24.06 -0.69
CA PRO A 34 21.87 23.71 0.70
C PRO A 34 22.10 22.23 1.02
N ASP A 35 21.74 21.32 0.11
CA ASP A 35 21.98 19.89 0.28
C ASP A 35 23.48 19.59 0.32
N LEU A 36 24.23 20.14 -0.64
CA LEU A 36 25.67 19.97 -0.72
C LEU A 36 26.37 20.53 0.52
N SER A 37 25.91 21.67 1.04
CA SER A 37 26.40 22.26 2.28
C SER A 37 26.17 21.32 3.47
N LEU A 38 24.94 20.79 3.64
CA LEU A 38 24.60 19.83 4.69
C LEU A 38 25.48 18.57 4.61
N ILE A 39 25.63 18.00 3.42
CA ILE A 39 26.42 16.78 3.17
C ILE A 39 27.89 17.02 3.50
N ARG A 40 28.48 18.15 3.07
CA ARG A 40 29.90 18.48 3.28
C ARG A 40 30.29 18.62 4.75
N GLN A 41 29.34 18.91 5.64
CA GLN A 41 29.58 18.98 7.10
C GLN A 41 29.97 17.61 7.69
N ARG A 42 29.66 16.50 7.00
CA ARG A 42 30.01 15.16 7.48
C ARG A 42 31.50 14.90 7.32
N ARG A 43 32.10 14.26 8.34
CA ARG A 43 33.49 13.81 8.33
C ARG A 43 33.59 12.44 7.68
N GLY A 44 34.50 12.30 6.71
CA GLY A 44 34.74 11.06 5.97
C GLY A 44 33.79 10.85 4.79
N ASP A 45 34.31 10.28 3.72
CA ASP A 45 33.59 10.13 2.45
C ASP A 45 32.40 9.17 2.58
N ALA A 46 32.54 8.10 3.37
CA ALA A 46 31.45 7.16 3.66
C ALA A 46 30.25 7.84 4.32
N ASN A 47 30.46 8.76 5.28
CA ASN A 47 29.37 9.48 5.93
C ASN A 47 28.72 10.50 5.00
N ARG A 48 29.50 11.17 4.14
CA ARG A 48 28.98 12.09 3.12
C ARG A 48 28.10 11.35 2.12
N LEU A 49 28.59 10.23 1.59
CA LEU A 49 27.81 9.37 0.69
C LEU A 49 26.57 8.83 1.38
N GLY A 50 26.71 8.39 2.63
CA GLY A 50 25.63 7.86 3.45
C GLY A 50 24.47 8.82 3.70
N VAL A 51 24.77 10.05 4.13
CA VAL A 51 23.78 11.11 4.31
C VAL A 51 23.12 11.47 2.99
N ALA A 52 23.88 11.54 1.90
CA ALA A 52 23.35 11.84 0.58
C ALA A 52 22.37 10.76 0.09
N VAL A 53 22.68 9.48 0.32
CA VAL A 53 21.76 8.37 0.02
C VAL A 53 20.49 8.45 0.86
N GLN A 54 20.60 8.70 2.16
CA GLN A 54 19.42 8.87 3.02
C GLN A 54 18.55 10.05 2.58
N LEU A 55 19.17 11.18 2.22
CA LEU A 55 18.49 12.35 1.69
C LEU A 55 17.70 12.01 0.43
N CYS A 56 18.30 11.28 -0.51
CA CYS A 56 17.62 10.79 -1.71
C CYS A 56 16.42 9.90 -1.37
N LEU A 57 16.60 8.87 -0.54
CA LEU A 57 15.53 7.92 -0.20
C LEU A 57 14.34 8.59 0.52
N LEU A 58 14.63 9.58 1.37
CA LEU A 58 13.60 10.39 2.05
C LEU A 58 12.87 11.33 1.10
N ARG A 59 13.52 11.85 0.06
CA ARG A 59 12.85 12.61 -1.00
C ARG A 59 11.96 11.72 -1.86
N PHE A 60 12.47 10.56 -2.24
CA PHE A 60 11.74 9.56 -2.99
C PHE A 60 12.41 8.19 -2.80
N PRO A 61 11.68 7.11 -2.49
CA PRO A 61 10.22 7.01 -2.47
C PRO A 61 9.57 7.60 -1.21
N GLY A 62 10.33 8.17 -0.27
CA GLY A 62 9.80 8.75 0.98
C GLY A 62 10.09 7.92 2.23
N GLN A 63 11.02 6.96 2.13
CA GLN A 63 11.38 6.06 3.22
C GLN A 63 12.80 6.32 3.73
N GLY A 64 13.02 6.11 5.03
CA GLY A 64 14.37 6.12 5.58
C GLY A 64 15.18 4.91 5.11
N LEU A 65 16.51 5.02 5.17
CA LEU A 65 17.41 3.88 4.93
C LEU A 65 17.25 2.85 6.07
N LEU A 66 16.73 1.67 5.74
CA LEU A 66 16.62 0.54 6.68
C LEU A 66 18.00 -0.07 6.97
N SER A 67 18.14 -0.77 8.10
CA SER A 67 19.43 -1.34 8.51
C SER A 67 19.98 -2.41 7.57
N ASP A 68 19.09 -3.10 6.86
CA ASP A 68 19.35 -4.17 5.90
C ASP A 68 19.12 -3.73 4.44
N ALA A 69 18.93 -2.43 4.20
CA ALA A 69 18.65 -1.92 2.86
C ALA A 69 19.85 -2.10 1.93
N THR A 70 19.64 -2.84 0.84
CA THR A 70 20.60 -2.89 -0.26
C THR A 70 20.37 -1.71 -1.20
N VAL A 71 21.35 -0.82 -1.31
CA VAL A 71 21.29 0.32 -2.24
C VAL A 71 21.94 -0.09 -3.56
N PRO A 72 21.24 0.03 -4.71
CA PRO A 72 21.80 -0.35 -6.00
C PRO A 72 23.05 0.45 -6.36
N MET A 73 24.08 -0.24 -6.90
CA MET A 73 25.32 0.40 -7.34
C MET A 73 25.10 1.56 -8.34
N PRO A 74 24.18 1.49 -9.32
CA PRO A 74 23.91 2.61 -10.22
C PRO A 74 23.50 3.90 -9.48
N LEU A 75 22.73 3.77 -8.39
CA LEU A 75 22.33 4.90 -7.55
C LEU A 75 23.54 5.47 -6.79
N LEU A 76 24.38 4.60 -6.20
CA LEU A 76 25.61 5.05 -5.54
C LEU A 76 26.55 5.78 -6.51
N GLN A 77 26.68 5.29 -7.75
CA GLN A 77 27.46 5.95 -8.80
C GLN A 77 26.86 7.30 -9.22
N TRP A 78 25.53 7.42 -9.28
CA TRP A 78 24.86 8.69 -9.57
C TRP A 78 25.14 9.73 -8.48
N ILE A 79 24.96 9.36 -7.22
CA ILE A 79 25.20 10.22 -6.06
C ILE A 79 26.70 10.55 -5.93
N GLY A 80 27.57 9.54 -6.05
CA GLY A 80 29.02 9.70 -5.99
C GLY A 80 29.55 10.67 -7.04
N ARG A 81 29.02 10.65 -8.26
CA ARG A 81 29.38 11.63 -9.32
C ARG A 81 29.05 13.07 -8.92
N GLN A 82 27.89 13.32 -8.33
CA GLN A 82 27.50 14.67 -7.88
C GLN A 82 28.42 15.17 -6.76
N LEU A 83 28.88 14.27 -5.88
CA LEU A 83 29.72 14.61 -4.72
C LEU A 83 31.22 14.50 -4.99
N ARG A 84 31.62 13.95 -6.14
CA ARG A 84 33.00 13.56 -6.48
C ARG A 84 33.59 12.56 -5.46
N LEU A 85 32.79 11.58 -5.08
CA LEU A 85 33.15 10.51 -4.13
C LEU A 85 33.17 9.15 -4.83
N ASP A 86 34.05 8.25 -4.37
CA ASP A 86 34.09 6.86 -4.83
C ASP A 86 32.99 6.04 -4.13
N PRO A 87 32.05 5.40 -4.86
CA PRO A 87 31.06 4.49 -4.30
C PRO A 87 31.64 3.35 -3.47
N ALA A 88 32.91 2.99 -3.65
CA ALA A 88 33.60 1.97 -2.87
C ALA A 88 33.67 2.28 -1.36
N CYS A 89 33.41 3.53 -0.96
CA CYS A 89 33.33 3.87 0.46
C CYS A 89 32.01 3.49 1.14
N TRP A 90 30.98 3.10 0.37
CA TRP A 90 29.65 2.76 0.90
C TRP A 90 29.66 1.69 2.00
N PRO A 91 30.44 0.59 1.92
CA PRO A 91 30.45 -0.42 2.98
C PRO A 91 30.94 0.09 4.33
N GLN A 92 31.69 1.19 4.39
CA GLN A 92 32.12 1.81 5.65
C GLN A 92 31.05 2.74 6.26
N TYR A 93 29.97 3.01 5.53
CA TYR A 93 28.91 3.87 6.04
C TYR A 93 28.08 3.13 7.09
N ALA A 94 27.92 3.79 8.25
CA ALA A 94 27.03 3.34 9.32
C ALA A 94 27.30 1.89 9.79
N GLU A 95 28.59 1.54 9.98
CA GLU A 95 28.99 0.34 10.73
C GLU A 95 28.35 0.32 12.14
N ARG A 96 28.06 1.50 12.70
CA ARG A 96 27.26 1.70 13.91
C ARG A 96 25.86 2.22 13.55
N GLU A 97 24.82 1.58 14.08
CA GLU A 97 23.43 1.97 13.80
C GLU A 97 23.10 3.38 14.31
N GLU A 98 23.76 3.82 15.38
CA GLU A 98 23.57 5.15 16.00
C GLU A 98 23.81 6.27 14.99
N THR A 99 24.89 6.17 14.20
CA THR A 99 25.23 7.17 13.16
C THR A 99 24.16 7.23 12.07
N ARG A 100 23.59 6.08 11.67
CA ARG A 100 22.48 6.03 10.69
C ARG A 100 21.25 6.77 11.22
N ARG A 101 20.92 6.55 12.49
CA ARG A 101 19.76 7.12 13.17
C ARG A 101 19.91 8.62 13.40
N GLU A 102 21.09 9.08 13.82
CA GLU A 102 21.40 10.49 13.99
C GLU A 102 21.22 11.27 12.68
N HIS A 103 21.78 10.74 11.58
CA HIS A 103 21.61 11.33 10.25
C HIS A 103 20.14 11.37 9.82
N LEU A 104 19.37 10.32 10.08
CA LEU A 104 17.94 10.29 9.78
C LEU A 104 17.18 11.39 10.54
N LEU A 105 17.49 11.63 11.82
CA LEU A 105 16.84 12.67 12.61
C LEU A 105 17.16 14.08 12.10
N GLU A 106 18.42 14.31 11.72
CA GLU A 106 18.85 15.58 11.13
C GLU A 106 18.18 15.83 9.78
N LEU A 107 18.18 14.84 8.88
CA LEU A 107 17.55 14.91 7.56
C LEU A 107 16.03 15.10 7.65
N ARG A 108 15.38 14.43 8.61
CA ARG A 108 13.95 14.62 8.87
C ARG A 108 13.65 16.08 9.19
N THR A 109 14.46 16.70 10.05
CA THR A 109 14.31 18.11 10.43
C THR A 109 14.56 19.03 9.23
N TYR A 110 15.63 18.74 8.47
CA TYR A 110 15.99 19.49 7.26
C TYR A 110 14.90 19.45 6.18
N LEU A 111 14.26 18.30 5.97
CA LEU A 111 13.20 18.10 4.97
C LEU A 111 11.80 18.49 5.48
N GLY A 112 11.67 18.90 6.74
CA GLY A 112 10.37 19.19 7.35
C GLY A 112 9.45 17.97 7.41
N MET A 113 10.00 16.77 7.54
CA MET A 113 9.23 15.53 7.52
C MET A 113 8.79 15.08 8.90
N GLU A 114 7.66 14.40 8.98
CA GLU A 114 7.13 13.82 10.22
C GLU A 114 7.19 12.28 10.21
N PRO A 115 7.46 11.63 11.35
CA PRO A 115 7.34 10.18 11.43
C PRO A 115 5.87 9.74 11.31
N PHE A 116 5.63 8.63 10.63
CA PHE A 116 4.30 8.03 10.61
C PHE A 116 3.87 7.59 12.03
N GLY A 117 2.63 7.92 12.40
CA GLY A 117 2.09 7.68 13.73
C GLY A 117 0.60 7.34 13.70
N LEU A 118 0.00 7.13 14.88
CA LEU A 118 -1.39 6.67 14.99
C LEU A 118 -2.41 7.66 14.40
N ALA A 119 -2.17 8.96 14.54
CA ALA A 119 -3.02 9.99 13.93
C ALA A 119 -3.00 9.87 12.40
N HIS A 120 -1.80 9.74 11.81
CA HIS A 120 -1.60 9.53 10.38
C HIS A 120 -2.27 8.25 9.88
N TYR A 121 -2.17 7.17 10.66
CA TYR A 121 -2.84 5.90 10.35
C TYR A 121 -4.36 6.07 10.28
N ARG A 122 -4.98 6.69 11.29
CA ARG A 122 -6.44 6.92 11.32
C ARG A 122 -6.90 7.78 10.14
N GLN A 123 -6.16 8.84 9.84
CA GLN A 123 -6.46 9.71 8.71
C GLN A 123 -6.32 8.98 7.37
N ALA A 124 -5.27 8.17 7.20
CA ALA A 124 -5.07 7.37 6.01
C ALA A 124 -6.20 6.36 5.81
N VAL A 125 -6.59 5.60 6.85
CA VAL A 125 -7.73 4.67 6.77
C VAL A 125 -9.01 5.40 6.36
N HIS A 126 -9.29 6.57 6.94
CA HIS A 126 -10.47 7.34 6.61
C HIS A 126 -10.46 7.78 5.14
N ALA A 127 -9.38 8.40 4.67
CA ALA A 127 -9.25 8.85 3.29
C ALA A 127 -9.32 7.68 2.28
N THR A 128 -8.64 6.58 2.56
CA THR A 128 -8.65 5.38 1.71
C THR A 128 -10.00 4.66 1.70
N THR A 129 -10.84 4.82 2.74
CA THR A 129 -12.19 4.23 2.76
C THR A 129 -13.04 4.76 1.61
N GLU A 130 -12.94 6.06 1.28
CA GLU A 130 -13.70 6.65 0.17
C GLU A 130 -13.30 6.06 -1.18
N LEU A 131 -12.00 5.82 -1.39
CA LEU A 131 -11.51 5.15 -2.59
C LEU A 131 -11.90 3.66 -2.61
N ALA A 132 -11.89 3.01 -1.45
CA ALA A 132 -12.26 1.60 -1.30
C ALA A 132 -13.74 1.32 -1.57
N LEU A 133 -14.62 2.35 -1.53
CA LEU A 133 -16.01 2.23 -1.99
C LEU A 133 -16.11 2.01 -3.51
N GLN A 134 -15.07 2.39 -4.26
CA GLN A 134 -15.05 2.34 -5.72
C GLN A 134 -14.18 1.19 -6.26
N THR A 135 -13.21 0.71 -5.49
CA THR A 135 -12.33 -0.38 -5.89
C THR A 135 -11.78 -1.15 -4.70
N ASP A 136 -11.65 -2.47 -4.85
CA ASP A 136 -11.00 -3.37 -3.89
C ASP A 136 -9.56 -3.73 -4.30
N LYS A 137 -9.02 -3.14 -5.38
CA LYS A 137 -7.67 -3.41 -5.86
C LYS A 137 -6.62 -2.87 -4.90
N GLY A 138 -5.92 -3.78 -4.22
CA GLY A 138 -4.91 -3.45 -3.20
C GLY A 138 -3.84 -2.47 -3.68
N ILE A 139 -3.29 -2.66 -4.88
CA ILE A 139 -2.25 -1.78 -5.45
C ILE A 139 -2.72 -0.33 -5.64
N VAL A 140 -3.98 -0.12 -6.05
CA VAL A 140 -4.55 1.22 -6.26
C VAL A 140 -4.69 1.94 -4.91
N LEU A 141 -5.20 1.22 -3.90
CA LEU A 141 -5.34 1.76 -2.54
C LEU A 141 -3.98 2.07 -1.92
N ALA A 142 -3.01 1.15 -2.04
CA ALA A 142 -1.67 1.32 -1.50
C ALA A 142 -0.94 2.50 -2.14
N SER A 143 -1.00 2.62 -3.47
CA SER A 143 -0.41 3.76 -4.19
C SER A 143 -0.99 5.09 -3.70
N SER A 144 -2.32 5.16 -3.57
CA SER A 144 -3.01 6.35 -3.06
C SER A 144 -2.58 6.71 -1.63
N VAL A 145 -2.42 5.71 -0.75
CA VAL A 145 -1.91 5.92 0.62
C VAL A 145 -0.49 6.50 0.57
N LEU A 146 0.42 5.89 -0.18
CA LEU A 146 1.80 6.35 -0.26
C LEU A 146 1.89 7.77 -0.82
N ASP A 147 1.16 8.06 -1.89
CA ASP A 147 1.14 9.40 -2.49
C ASP A 147 0.59 10.45 -1.52
N SER A 148 -0.48 10.12 -0.80
CA SER A 148 -1.03 11.01 0.23
C SER A 148 -0.06 11.29 1.37
N LEU A 149 0.74 10.29 1.77
CA LEU A 149 1.77 10.47 2.82
C LEU A 149 2.93 11.32 2.30
N ARG A 150 3.41 11.08 1.07
CA ARG A 150 4.45 11.89 0.42
C ARG A 150 4.04 13.36 0.32
N HIS A 151 2.83 13.64 -0.15
CA HIS A 151 2.32 15.01 -0.28
C HIS A 151 2.24 15.76 1.06
N ARG A 152 2.10 15.03 2.17
CA ARG A 152 2.06 15.59 3.54
C ARG A 152 3.43 15.58 4.22
N HIS A 153 4.50 15.25 3.52
CA HIS A 153 5.86 15.12 4.08
C HIS A 153 5.93 14.12 5.25
N ILE A 154 5.14 13.04 5.21
CA ILE A 154 5.19 11.98 6.23
C ILE A 154 6.13 10.88 5.74
N ILE A 155 7.10 10.50 6.57
CA ILE A 155 7.99 9.36 6.31
C ILE A 155 7.14 8.11 6.17
N LEU A 156 7.30 7.40 5.05
CA LEU A 156 6.51 6.21 4.76
C LEU A 156 6.73 5.13 5.82
N PRO A 157 5.65 4.51 6.35
CA PRO A 157 5.79 3.33 7.19
C PRO A 157 6.13 2.10 6.34
N THR A 158 6.40 0.97 6.99
CA THR A 158 6.59 -0.30 6.26
C THR A 158 5.35 -0.65 5.44
N LEU A 159 5.55 -1.37 4.33
CA LEU A 159 4.43 -1.80 3.48
C LEU A 159 3.39 -2.63 4.24
N ASP A 160 3.77 -3.38 5.29
CA ASP A 160 2.82 -4.10 6.15
C ASP A 160 1.87 -3.17 6.92
N VAL A 161 2.32 -1.96 7.25
CA VAL A 161 1.44 -0.93 7.84
C VAL A 161 0.50 -0.39 6.77
N VAL A 162 0.99 -0.15 5.55
CA VAL A 162 0.18 0.32 4.42
C VAL A 162 -0.89 -0.69 4.04
N GLU A 163 -0.56 -1.98 3.96
CA GLU A 163 -1.55 -3.04 3.71
C GLU A 163 -2.59 -3.13 4.80
N ARG A 164 -2.22 -2.90 6.07
CA ARG A 164 -3.20 -2.82 7.16
C ARG A 164 -4.15 -1.64 7.00
N VAL A 165 -3.66 -0.47 6.57
CA VAL A 165 -4.50 0.68 6.22
C VAL A 165 -5.49 0.29 5.12
N CYS A 166 -5.01 -0.33 4.04
CA CYS A 166 -5.86 -0.76 2.92
C CYS A 166 -6.91 -1.80 3.36
N ALA A 167 -6.52 -2.83 4.10
CA ALA A 167 -7.42 -3.87 4.57
C ALA A 167 -8.51 -3.33 5.51
N GLU A 168 -8.15 -2.39 6.40
CA GLU A 168 -9.12 -1.72 7.27
C GLU A 168 -10.06 -0.82 6.48
N ALA A 169 -9.55 -0.06 5.51
CA ALA A 169 -10.36 0.77 4.62
C ALA A 169 -11.36 -0.06 3.79
N ILE A 170 -10.93 -1.19 3.21
CA ILE A 170 -11.81 -2.14 2.49
C ILE A 170 -12.88 -2.68 3.43
N THR A 171 -12.52 -3.05 4.66
CA THR A 171 -13.50 -3.56 5.64
C THR A 171 -14.56 -2.51 5.95
N ARG A 172 -14.16 -1.24 6.13
CA ARG A 172 -15.08 -0.12 6.37
C ARG A 172 -15.96 0.17 5.15
N ALA A 173 -15.38 0.15 3.95
CA ALA A 173 -16.11 0.36 2.70
C ALA A 173 -17.16 -0.74 2.47
N ASN A 174 -16.78 -2.01 2.61
CA ASN A 174 -17.71 -3.14 2.50
C ASN A 174 -18.85 -3.04 3.50
N ARG A 175 -18.57 -2.63 4.75
CA ARG A 175 -19.62 -2.41 5.75
C ARG A 175 -20.62 -1.35 5.30
N ARG A 176 -20.14 -0.19 4.82
CA ARG A 176 -21.00 0.88 4.30
C ARG A 176 -21.82 0.42 3.08
N ILE A 177 -21.21 -0.34 2.18
CA ILE A 177 -21.92 -0.91 1.01
C ILE A 177 -23.03 -1.85 1.48
N TYR A 178 -22.73 -2.76 2.40
CA TYR A 178 -23.73 -3.69 2.93
C TYR A 178 -24.84 -2.98 3.69
N ASP A 179 -24.52 -2.00 4.52
CA ASP A 179 -25.51 -1.20 5.26
C ASP A 179 -26.43 -0.47 4.27
N ALA A 180 -25.87 0.19 3.24
CA ALA A 180 -26.65 0.89 2.22
C ALA A 180 -27.54 -0.06 1.38
N LEU A 181 -27.08 -1.28 1.11
CA LEU A 181 -27.87 -2.30 0.41
C LEU A 181 -28.96 -2.92 1.30
N ALA A 182 -28.72 -3.02 2.60
CA ALA A 182 -29.63 -3.64 3.56
C ALA A 182 -30.67 -2.67 4.17
N GLU A 183 -30.37 -1.38 4.20
CA GLU A 183 -31.25 -0.31 4.70
C GLU A 183 -32.65 -0.32 4.05
N PRO A 184 -32.81 -0.43 2.72
CA PRO A 184 -34.14 -0.45 2.08
C PRO A 184 -34.90 -1.78 2.20
N LEU A 185 -34.32 -2.82 2.82
CA LEU A 185 -34.93 -4.15 2.90
C LEU A 185 -35.93 -4.25 4.06
N SER A 186 -37.18 -4.61 3.74
CA SER A 186 -38.20 -4.97 4.73
C SER A 186 -37.87 -6.28 5.45
N ASP A 187 -38.51 -6.53 6.60
CA ASP A 187 -38.37 -7.80 7.34
C ASP A 187 -38.78 -9.03 6.52
N THR A 188 -39.68 -8.85 5.55
CA THR A 188 -40.06 -9.91 4.61
C THR A 188 -38.92 -10.20 3.64
N HIS A 189 -38.28 -9.16 3.08
CA HIS A 189 -37.11 -9.33 2.22
C HIS A 189 -35.95 -10.00 2.97
N ARG A 190 -35.68 -9.58 4.21
CA ARG A 190 -34.62 -10.14 5.05
C ARG A 190 -34.84 -11.62 5.33
N ARG A 191 -36.06 -12.01 5.76
CA ARG A 191 -36.42 -13.42 5.96
C ARG A 191 -36.29 -14.24 4.68
N GLY A 192 -36.74 -13.69 3.55
CA GLY A 192 -36.58 -14.36 2.25
C GLY A 192 -35.12 -14.62 1.90
N LEU A 193 -34.22 -13.64 2.12
CA LEU A 193 -32.78 -13.81 1.92
C LEU A 193 -32.17 -14.84 2.87
N ASP A 194 -32.57 -14.85 4.14
CA ASP A 194 -32.11 -15.84 5.12
C ASP A 194 -32.57 -17.26 4.76
N ASP A 195 -33.79 -17.41 4.23
CA ASP A 195 -34.33 -18.68 3.76
C ASP A 195 -33.52 -19.23 2.57
N LEU A 196 -32.91 -18.37 1.75
CA LEU A 196 -32.01 -18.80 0.66
C LEU A 196 -30.74 -19.50 1.19
N LEU A 197 -30.33 -19.22 2.43
CA LEU A 197 -29.17 -19.86 3.05
C LEU A 197 -29.49 -21.25 3.61
N LYS A 198 -30.78 -21.59 3.78
CA LYS A 198 -31.21 -22.92 4.25
C LYS A 198 -30.96 -23.99 3.18
N ARG A 199 -30.76 -25.23 3.64
CA ARG A 199 -30.66 -26.39 2.75
C ARG A 199 -32.00 -26.62 2.07
N ARG A 200 -31.94 -26.99 0.79
CA ARG A 200 -33.13 -27.40 0.04
C ARG A 200 -33.54 -28.81 0.46
N ASP A 201 -34.84 -29.07 0.53
CA ASP A 201 -35.36 -30.38 0.85
C ASP A 201 -34.82 -31.42 -0.13
N ASN A 202 -34.16 -32.45 0.41
CA ASN A 202 -33.50 -33.55 -0.29
C ASN A 202 -32.19 -33.23 -1.06
N GLY A 203 -31.55 -32.08 -0.83
CA GLY A 203 -30.29 -31.69 -1.49
C GLY A 203 -29.08 -31.52 -0.55
N LYS A 204 -27.87 -31.69 -1.10
CA LYS A 204 -26.61 -31.31 -0.40
C LYS A 204 -26.30 -29.80 -0.51
N THR A 205 -27.12 -29.03 -1.21
CA THR A 205 -26.91 -27.62 -1.54
C THR A 205 -27.98 -26.71 -0.91
N SER A 206 -27.63 -25.45 -0.64
CA SER A 206 -28.60 -24.42 -0.24
C SER A 206 -29.42 -23.92 -1.43
N TRP A 207 -30.55 -23.27 -1.15
CA TRP A 207 -31.36 -22.59 -2.18
C TRP A 207 -30.52 -21.57 -2.97
N LEU A 208 -29.69 -20.77 -2.30
CA LEU A 208 -28.79 -19.82 -2.95
C LEU A 208 -27.77 -20.51 -3.86
N ALA A 209 -27.15 -21.60 -3.40
CA ALA A 209 -26.17 -22.33 -4.20
C ALA A 209 -26.81 -22.93 -5.46
N TRP A 210 -28.05 -23.42 -5.36
CA TRP A 210 -28.82 -23.90 -6.50
C TRP A 210 -29.16 -22.77 -7.49
N LEU A 211 -29.64 -21.62 -7.00
CA LEU A 211 -29.97 -20.45 -7.84
C LEU A 211 -28.76 -19.88 -8.59
N ARG A 212 -27.55 -20.04 -8.04
CA ARG A 212 -26.30 -19.59 -8.67
C ARG A 212 -25.75 -20.55 -9.73
N LEU A 213 -26.31 -21.76 -9.86
CA LEU A 213 -25.93 -22.66 -10.94
C LEU A 213 -26.38 -22.02 -12.26
N SER A 214 -25.46 -21.86 -13.21
CA SER A 214 -25.83 -21.44 -14.56
C SER A 214 -26.85 -22.45 -15.11
N PRO A 215 -27.94 -21.99 -15.75
CA PRO A 215 -28.84 -22.91 -16.42
C PRO A 215 -28.02 -23.73 -17.41
N VAL A 216 -27.94 -25.04 -17.18
CA VAL A 216 -27.33 -25.95 -18.14
C VAL A 216 -28.11 -25.81 -19.45
N LYS A 217 -27.42 -25.91 -20.61
CA LYS A 217 -28.02 -25.88 -21.95
C LYS A 217 -29.41 -26.54 -21.94
N PRO A 218 -30.47 -25.89 -22.47
CA PRO A 218 -31.80 -26.47 -22.46
C PRO A 218 -31.75 -27.84 -23.15
N ASN A 219 -32.11 -28.89 -22.41
CA ASN A 219 -32.39 -30.21 -22.96
C ASN A 219 -33.84 -30.52 -22.61
N SER A 220 -34.58 -31.09 -23.56
CA SER A 220 -36.01 -31.41 -23.46
C SER A 220 -36.39 -32.28 -22.26
N ARG A 221 -35.42 -32.88 -21.55
CA ARG A 221 -35.63 -33.61 -20.28
C ARG A 221 -35.79 -32.76 -19.02
N HIS A 222 -35.52 -31.45 -19.06
CA HIS A 222 -35.63 -30.56 -17.89
C HIS A 222 -36.75 -29.51 -18.02
N MET A 223 -37.60 -29.60 -19.02
CA MET A 223 -38.68 -28.62 -19.27
C MET A 223 -40.08 -29.09 -18.85
N ASP A 224 -40.22 -30.17 -18.09
CA ASP A 224 -41.53 -30.59 -17.58
C ASP A 224 -41.65 -30.42 -16.06
N LEU A 225 -42.51 -29.45 -15.72
CA LEU A 225 -43.39 -29.36 -14.54
C LEU A 225 -42.76 -29.06 -13.17
N ASP A 226 -42.65 -27.76 -12.87
CA ASP A 226 -43.64 -27.15 -11.96
C ASP A 226 -43.72 -25.63 -12.22
N ALA A 227 -44.59 -25.28 -13.16
CA ALA A 227 -45.14 -23.95 -13.26
C ALA A 227 -46.23 -23.78 -12.21
N LEU A 228 -46.18 -22.66 -11.49
CA LEU A 228 -47.35 -21.90 -11.05
C LEU A 228 -48.46 -22.69 -10.32
N SER A 229 -48.48 -22.59 -9.00
CA SER A 229 -49.73 -22.32 -8.28
C SER A 229 -49.51 -21.49 -7.02
N PRO A 230 -50.50 -20.67 -6.64
CA PRO A 230 -50.28 -19.33 -6.10
C PRO A 230 -50.30 -19.32 -4.57
N LEU A 231 -49.46 -18.48 -3.96
CA LEU A 231 -49.65 -18.07 -2.57
C LEU A 231 -50.76 -17.02 -2.55
N GLY A 232 -51.97 -17.46 -2.19
CA GLY A 232 -52.87 -16.67 -1.36
C GLY A 232 -52.43 -16.69 0.10
#